data_AF-G3Q3U2-F1
#
_entry.id   AF-G3Q3U2-F1
#
_cell.length_a   1.000
_cell.length_b   1.000
_cell.length_c   1.000
_cell.angle_alpha   90.00
_cell.angle_beta   90.00
_cell.angle_gamma   90.00
#
_symmetry.space_group_name_H-M   'P 1'
#
loop_
_entity.id
_entity.type
_entity.pdbx_description
1 polymer ?
#
loop_
_entity_poly.entity_id
_entity_poly.type
_entity_poly.pdbx_seq_one_letter_code
_entity_poly.pdbx_strand_id
1 'polypeptide(L)'
;MITDVFARRRRRRGSQGVASRSMSQNDAQLYSDLAQASGGQAIEVSKSDLSFATRVILDSSATAVVTVFQVVRNPGRPDNFTFTVDGSLRNMTAYITGTSSLTFELTSSTGLVIAFVLQMTSCFTSSISL
;
A
#
# COMPACT_ATOMS: atom_id res chain seq x y z
N MET A 1 6.38 33.75 -37.16
CA MET A 1 6.60 33.56 -38.60
C MET A 1 7.30 32.21 -38.78
N ILE A 2 6.55 31.21 -39.25
CA ILE A 2 7.02 30.10 -40.08
C ILE A 2 5.75 29.49 -40.68
N THR A 3 5.51 29.82 -41.94
CA THR A 3 4.57 29.13 -42.82
C THR A 3 5.43 28.43 -43.87
N ASP A 4 5.05 27.20 -44.23
CA ASP A 4 4.89 26.72 -45.62
C ASP A 4 4.74 25.18 -45.57
N VAL A 5 3.52 24.68 -45.80
CA VAL A 5 3.01 24.22 -47.10
C VAL A 5 3.85 23.10 -47.69
N PHE A 6 3.39 21.85 -47.52
CA PHE A 6 3.21 20.93 -48.65
C PHE A 6 2.07 19.95 -48.34
N ALA A 7 0.92 20.22 -48.94
CA ALA A 7 -0.11 19.23 -49.13
C ALA A 7 0.44 18.12 -50.03
N ARG A 8 0.79 16.96 -49.45
CA ARG A 8 0.98 15.72 -50.21
C ARG A 8 -0.02 14.68 -49.75
N ARG A 9 -1.21 14.80 -50.33
CA ARG A 9 -2.26 13.79 -50.38
C ARG A 9 -1.66 12.50 -50.97
N ARG A 10 -1.20 11.57 -50.12
CA ARG A 10 -0.96 10.18 -50.51
C ARG A 10 -1.79 9.27 -49.62
N ARG A 11 -3.05 9.09 -50.01
CA ARG A 11 -3.86 7.93 -49.60
C ARG A 11 -3.11 6.68 -50.05
N ARG A 12 -2.33 6.08 -49.14
CA ARG A 12 -2.07 4.64 -49.19
C ARG A 12 -2.94 4.02 -48.12
N ARG A 13 -4.16 3.63 -48.52
CA ARG A 13 -4.86 2.52 -47.90
C ARG A 13 -4.00 1.29 -48.15
N GLY A 14 -3.01 1.06 -47.28
CA GLY A 14 -2.36 -0.22 -47.13
C GLY A 14 -3.08 -0.95 -46.03
N SER A 15 -3.69 -2.08 -46.36
CA SER A 15 -4.10 -3.09 -45.39
C SER A 15 -2.85 -3.66 -44.72
N GLN A 16 -2.19 -2.88 -43.88
CA GLN A 16 -1.23 -3.41 -42.92
C GLN A 16 -2.08 -3.90 -41.77
N GLY A 17 -2.15 -5.23 -41.66
CA GLY A 17 -2.84 -5.93 -40.60
C GLY A 17 -2.53 -5.31 -39.26
N VAL A 18 -3.46 -5.51 -38.34
CA VAL A 18 -3.32 -5.23 -36.91
C VAL A 18 -2.14 -6.07 -36.40
N ALA A 19 -0.92 -5.66 -36.71
CA ALA A 19 0.27 -6.12 -36.03
C ALA A 19 0.05 -5.66 -34.60
N SER A 20 -0.15 -6.61 -33.69
CA SER A 20 -0.04 -6.36 -32.25
C SER A 20 1.21 -5.51 -32.06
N ARG A 21 1.03 -4.21 -31.80
CA ARG A 21 2.12 -3.36 -31.37
C ARG A 21 2.48 -3.85 -29.98
N SER A 22 3.35 -4.84 -29.92
CA SER A 22 4.05 -5.19 -28.69
C SER A 22 4.79 -3.94 -28.24
N MET A 23 4.68 -3.60 -26.97
CA MET A 23 5.53 -2.58 -26.38
C MET A 23 6.99 -2.97 -26.64
N SER A 24 7.80 -2.01 -27.08
CA SER A 24 9.24 -2.24 -27.19
C SER A 24 9.85 -2.10 -25.79
N GLN A 25 10.97 -2.78 -25.57
CA GLN A 25 11.69 -2.70 -24.29
C GLN A 25 12.13 -1.27 -23.98
N ASN A 26 12.45 -0.47 -25.01
CA ASN A 26 12.80 0.95 -24.85
C ASN A 26 11.60 1.79 -24.37
N ASP A 27 10.40 1.51 -24.86
CA ASP A 27 9.18 2.21 -24.41
C ASP A 27 8.87 1.87 -22.95
N ALA A 28 9.06 0.61 -22.55
CA ALA A 28 8.88 0.18 -21.16
C ALA A 28 9.87 0.86 -20.19
N GLN A 29 11.14 1.00 -20.62
CA GLN A 29 12.15 1.73 -19.84
C GLN A 29 11.79 3.21 -19.69
N LEU A 30 11.36 3.86 -20.77
CA LEU A 30 10.92 5.26 -20.71
C LEU A 30 9.82 5.48 -19.67
N TYR A 31 8.80 4.62 -19.64
CA TYR A 31 7.73 4.74 -18.64
C TYR A 31 8.21 4.45 -17.22
N SER A 32 9.19 3.56 -17.06
CA SER A 32 9.81 3.27 -15.77
C SER A 32 10.59 4.48 -15.23
N ASP A 33 11.41 5.11 -16.08
CA ASP A 33 12.19 6.30 -15.72
C ASP A 33 11.28 7.48 -15.34
N LEU A 34 10.19 7.70 -16.08
CA LEU A 34 9.22 8.75 -15.80
C LEU A 34 8.46 8.49 -14.48
N ALA A 35 8.06 7.25 -14.23
CA ALA A 35 7.43 6.88 -12.98
C ALA A 35 8.39 7.14 -11.81
N GLN A 36 9.65 6.70 -11.93
CA GLN A 36 10.66 6.93 -10.90
C GLN A 36 10.92 8.42 -10.64
N ALA A 37 11.06 9.23 -11.70
CA ALA A 37 11.29 10.67 -11.57
C ALA A 37 10.11 11.42 -10.92
N SER A 38 8.88 10.91 -11.06
CA SER A 38 7.69 11.48 -10.43
C SER A 38 7.40 10.94 -9.02
N GLY A 39 8.18 9.96 -8.54
CA GLY A 39 7.90 9.24 -7.30
C GLY A 39 6.76 8.21 -7.41
N GLY A 40 6.34 7.89 -8.63
CA GLY A 40 5.38 6.83 -8.94
C GLY A 40 6.04 5.48 -9.21
N GLN A 41 5.22 4.48 -9.53
CA GLN A 41 5.67 3.14 -9.90
C GLN A 41 5.07 2.73 -11.26
N ALA A 42 5.92 2.25 -12.17
CA ALA A 42 5.48 1.70 -13.45
C ALA A 42 5.23 0.18 -13.32
N ILE A 43 4.16 -0.30 -13.95
CA ILE A 43 3.80 -1.72 -13.99
C ILE A 43 3.66 -2.11 -15.46
N GLU A 44 4.58 -2.93 -15.95
CA GLU A 44 4.52 -3.52 -17.28
C GLU A 44 3.90 -4.92 -17.18
N VAL A 45 2.82 -5.15 -17.95
CA VAL A 45 2.18 -6.47 -18.04
C VAL A 45 1.71 -6.75 -19.46
N SER A 46 1.59 -8.03 -19.78
CA SER A 46 1.01 -8.45 -21.05
C SER A 46 -0.51 -8.19 -21.07
N LYS A 47 -1.10 -8.14 -22.26
CA LYS A 47 -2.54 -7.87 -22.41
C LYS A 47 -3.43 -8.91 -21.71
N SER A 48 -2.98 -10.17 -21.61
CA SER A 48 -3.72 -11.22 -20.89
C SER A 48 -3.72 -11.01 -19.38
N ASP A 49 -2.72 -10.31 -18.85
CA ASP A 49 -2.47 -10.23 -17.41
C ASP A 49 -2.94 -8.89 -16.82
N LEU A 50 -3.56 -8.01 -17.63
CA LEU A 50 -4.07 -6.71 -17.21
C LEU A 50 -5.07 -6.80 -16.05
N SER A 51 -5.97 -7.79 -16.09
CA SER A 51 -6.96 -8.01 -15.03
C SER A 51 -6.29 -8.41 -13.72
N PHE A 52 -5.23 -9.22 -13.79
CA PHE A 52 -4.43 -9.60 -12.64
C PHE A 52 -3.67 -8.41 -12.06
N ALA A 53 -3.00 -7.62 -12.90
CA ALA A 53 -2.31 -6.41 -12.48
C ALA A 53 -3.24 -5.42 -11.77
N THR A 54 -4.46 -5.26 -12.29
CA THR A 54 -5.48 -4.38 -11.69
C THR A 54 -5.87 -4.86 -10.29
N ARG A 55 -6.00 -6.17 -10.07
CA ARG A 55 -6.28 -6.73 -8.74
C ARG A 55 -5.14 -6.46 -7.76
N VAL A 56 -3.89 -6.64 -8.18
CA VAL A 56 -2.71 -6.35 -7.34
C VAL A 56 -2.68 -4.87 -6.93
N ILE A 57 -3.00 -3.95 -7.83
CA ILE A 57 -3.08 -2.52 -7.52
C ILE A 57 -4.21 -2.25 -6.51
N LEU A 58 -5.40 -2.83 -6.71
CA LEU A 58 -6.51 -2.67 -5.78
C LEU A 58 -6.17 -3.20 -4.39
N ASP A 59 -5.55 -4.38 -4.30
CA ASP A 59 -5.15 -4.98 -3.02
C ASP A 59 -4.05 -4.17 -2.33
N SER A 60 -3.07 -3.67 -3.10
CA SER A 60 -1.95 -2.86 -2.59
C SER A 60 -2.33 -1.42 -2.25
N SER A 61 -3.38 -0.86 -2.87
CA SER A 61 -3.88 0.49 -2.58
C SER A 61 -4.96 0.51 -1.50
N ALA A 62 -5.69 -0.60 -1.30
CA ALA A 62 -6.73 -0.71 -0.28
C ALA A 62 -6.17 -0.96 1.13
N THR A 63 -4.96 -1.50 1.27
CA THR A 63 -4.38 -1.90 2.56
C THR A 63 -3.40 -0.85 3.09
N ALA A 64 -3.84 0.40 3.16
CA ALA A 64 -3.12 1.43 3.91
C ALA A 64 -3.33 1.19 5.43
N VAL A 65 -2.55 0.28 6.01
CA VAL A 65 -2.46 0.16 7.47
C VAL A 65 -1.63 1.33 7.98
N VAL A 66 -2.24 2.17 8.80
CA VAL A 66 -1.57 3.32 9.40
C VAL A 66 -1.28 3.00 10.87
N THR A 67 -0.04 3.27 11.30
CA THR A 67 0.31 3.24 12.71
C THR A 67 -0.21 4.51 13.39
N VAL A 68 -1.29 4.36 14.15
CA VAL A 68 -1.92 5.48 14.88
C VAL A 68 -1.15 5.82 16.16
N PHE A 69 -0.57 4.81 16.80
CA PHE A 69 0.14 4.96 18.06
C PHE A 69 1.28 3.94 18.15
N GLN A 70 2.46 4.40 18.56
CA GLN A 70 3.61 3.57 18.85
C GLN A 70 4.37 4.13 20.05
N VAL A 71 4.72 3.25 20.99
CA VAL A 71 5.54 3.62 22.15
C VAL A 71 6.47 2.47 22.49
N VAL A 72 7.70 2.80 22.88
CA VAL A 72 8.68 1.83 23.40
C VAL A 72 9.02 2.26 24.82
N ARG A 73 8.89 1.32 25.78
CA ARG A 73 9.07 1.59 27.20
C ARG A 73 9.82 0.47 27.89
N ASN A 74 10.43 0.82 29.02
CA ASN A 74 11.05 -0.16 29.90
C ASN A 74 9.96 -0.92 30.68
N PRO A 75 9.97 -2.26 30.68
CA PRO A 75 8.87 -3.10 31.18
C PRO A 75 8.67 -3.11 32.71
N GLY A 76 9.44 -2.33 33.46
CA GLY A 76 9.42 -2.31 34.92
C GLY A 76 8.48 -1.28 35.56
N ARG A 77 7.75 -0.48 34.78
CA ARG A 77 6.79 0.51 35.30
C ARG A 77 5.46 0.43 34.56
N PRO A 78 4.32 0.30 35.28
CA PRO A 78 3.01 0.39 34.66
C PRO A 78 2.78 1.83 34.19
N ASP A 79 2.32 1.99 32.96
CA ASP A 79 2.06 3.27 32.33
C ASP A 79 0.75 3.19 31.53
N ASN A 80 0.04 4.31 31.50
CA ASN A 80 -1.18 4.44 30.72
C ASN A 80 -0.89 5.27 29.47
N PHE A 81 -1.35 4.77 28.32
CA PHE A 81 -1.21 5.44 27.03
C PHE A 81 -2.57 5.74 26.45
N THR A 82 -2.78 6.99 26.06
CA THR A 82 -4.01 7.44 25.42
C THR A 82 -3.69 7.97 24.03
N PHE A 83 -4.54 7.64 23.07
CA PHE A 83 -4.49 8.17 21.71
C PHE A 83 -5.92 8.36 21.21
N THR A 84 -6.10 9.32 20.32
CA THR A 84 -7.41 9.64 19.73
C THR A 84 -7.57 8.92 18.40
N VAL A 85 -8.74 8.34 18.18
CA VAL A 85 -9.12 7.61 16.97
C VAL A 85 -10.33 8.31 16.38
N ASP A 86 -10.35 8.50 15.06
CA ASP A 86 -11.52 9.04 14.36
C ASP A 86 -12.42 7.92 13.80
N GLY A 87 -13.58 8.29 13.24
CA GLY A 87 -14.53 7.33 12.68
C GLY A 87 -14.12 6.70 11.34
N SER A 88 -12.98 7.12 10.76
CA SER A 88 -12.48 6.57 9.50
C SER A 88 -11.66 5.30 9.72
N LEU A 89 -11.05 5.16 10.90
CA LEU A 89 -10.24 4.01 11.28
C LEU A 89 -11.13 2.80 11.58
N ARG A 90 -10.89 1.70 10.86
CA ARG A 90 -11.59 0.42 11.02
C ARG A 90 -10.58 -0.71 11.18
N ASN A 91 -10.98 -1.80 11.84
CA ASN A 91 -10.17 -3.01 12.03
C ASN A 91 -8.81 -2.72 12.70
N MET A 92 -8.85 -2.05 13.85
CA MET A 92 -7.63 -1.66 14.55
C MET A 92 -6.92 -2.91 15.10
N THR A 93 -5.62 -3.01 14.88
CA THR A 93 -4.83 -4.11 15.42
C THR A 93 -3.74 -3.54 16.33
N ALA A 94 -3.72 -4.01 17.57
CA ALA A 94 -2.67 -3.68 18.52
C ALA A 94 -1.56 -4.73 18.46
N TYR A 95 -0.33 -4.30 18.21
CA TYR A 95 0.86 -5.14 18.26
C TYR A 95 1.63 -4.84 19.54
N ILE A 96 1.81 -5.85 20.36
CA ILE A 96 2.57 -5.75 21.60
C ILE A 96 3.77 -6.68 21.49
N THR A 97 4.93 -6.16 21.86
CA THR A 97 6.21 -6.89 21.85
C THR A 97 6.90 -6.76 23.21
N GLY A 98 7.55 -7.82 23.65
CA GLY A 98 8.21 -7.86 24.96
C GLY A 98 8.84 -9.23 25.24
N THR A 99 9.59 -9.31 26.34
CA THR A 99 10.33 -10.53 26.72
C THR A 99 9.72 -11.26 27.91
N SER A 100 8.64 -10.74 28.50
CA SER A 100 8.02 -11.27 29.72
C SER A 100 6.49 -11.25 29.61
N SER A 101 5.81 -12.01 30.46
CA SER A 101 4.35 -11.97 30.56
C SER A 101 3.90 -10.58 31.01
N LEU A 102 3.11 -9.90 30.18
CA LEU A 102 2.59 -8.57 30.45
C LEU A 102 1.07 -8.61 30.45
N THR A 103 0.48 -7.89 31.40
CA THR A 103 -0.97 -7.67 31.48
C THR A 103 -1.27 -6.30 30.91
N PHE A 104 -2.21 -6.25 29.99
CA PHE A 104 -2.67 -5.01 29.38
C PHE A 104 -4.16 -4.84 29.59
N GLU A 105 -4.55 -3.59 29.75
CA GLU A 105 -5.92 -3.18 29.88
C GLU A 105 -6.19 -2.17 28.75
N LEU A 106 -7.18 -2.46 27.92
CA LEU A 106 -7.67 -1.53 26.93
C LEU A 106 -8.96 -0.91 27.42
N THR A 107 -8.96 0.41 27.54
CA THR A 107 -10.13 1.20 27.92
C THR A 107 -10.64 1.97 26.71
N SER A 108 -11.90 1.78 26.34
CA SER A 108 -12.56 2.58 25.30
C SER A 108 -12.90 3.98 25.81
N SER A 109 -13.17 4.91 24.89
CA SER A 109 -13.69 6.25 25.23
C SER A 109 -15.07 6.22 25.90
N THR A 110 -15.79 5.10 25.81
CA THR A 110 -17.07 4.86 26.50
C THR A 110 -16.89 4.22 27.87
N GLY A 111 -15.65 3.96 28.31
CA GLY A 111 -15.33 3.36 29.61
C GLY A 111 -15.44 1.84 29.66
N LEU A 112 -15.58 1.17 28.52
CA LEU A 112 -15.51 -0.29 28.46
C LEU A 112 -14.05 -0.71 28.65
N VAL A 113 -13.83 -1.65 29.56
CA VAL A 113 -12.51 -2.16 29.91
C VAL A 113 -12.41 -3.61 29.48
N ILE A 114 -11.39 -3.94 28.69
CA ILE A 114 -11.05 -5.31 28.33
C ILE A 114 -9.62 -5.57 28.80
N ALA A 115 -9.45 -6.54 29.71
CA ALA A 115 -8.16 -6.97 30.20
C ALA A 115 -7.72 -8.25 29.47
N PHE A 116 -6.44 -8.31 29.09
CA PHE A 116 -5.85 -9.48 28.45
C PHE A 116 -4.42 -9.69 28.96
N VAL A 117 -4.07 -10.97 29.13
CA VAL A 117 -2.73 -11.40 29.52
C VAL A 117 -2.04 -11.95 28.29
N LEU A 118 -0.90 -11.37 27.93
CA LEU A 118 -0.09 -11.85 26.82
C LEU A 118 1.10 -12.62 27.37
N GLN A 119 1.12 -13.93 27.12
CA GLN A 119 2.25 -14.81 27.44
C GLN A 119 3.19 -14.87 26.23
N MET A 120 4.33 -14.20 26.33
CA MET A 120 5.36 -14.26 25.29
C MET A 120 6.38 -15.35 25.60
N THR A 121 6.21 -16.53 24.99
CA THR A 121 7.22 -17.58 25.00
C THR A 121 8.25 -17.28 23.90
N SER A 122 9.38 -16.65 24.26
CA SER A 122 10.54 -16.33 23.41
C SER A 122 10.26 -15.62 22.06
N CYS A 123 10.50 -14.31 21.99
CA CYS A 123 10.58 -13.49 20.76
C CYS A 123 9.35 -13.45 19.84
N PHE A 124 8.14 -13.72 20.35
CA PHE A 124 6.91 -13.59 19.55
C PHE A 124 6.29 -12.20 19.65
N THR A 125 5.62 -11.77 18.58
CA THR A 125 4.73 -10.60 18.56
C THR A 125 3.30 -11.10 18.75
N SER A 126 2.54 -10.50 19.66
CA SER A 126 1.12 -10.80 19.82
C SER A 126 0.28 -9.68 19.21
N SER A 127 -0.68 -10.04 18.38
CA SER A 127 -1.62 -9.11 17.74
C SER A 127 -3.03 -9.33 18.30
N ILE A 128 -3.71 -8.24 18.66
CA ILE A 128 -5.12 -8.26 19.06
C ILE A 128 -5.90 -7.38 18.08
N SER A 129 -6.92 -7.95 17.44
CA SER A 129 -7.88 -7.20 16.62
C SER A 129 -8.98 -6.63 17.51
N LEU A 130 -9.22 -5.33 17.38
CA LEU A 130 -10.18 -4.53 18.15
C LEU A 130 -11.42 -4.19 17.31
#